data_AF-A0A673UBB0-F1
#
_entry.id   AF-A0A673UBB0-F1
#
_cell.length_a   1.000
_cell.length_b   1.000
_cell.length_c   1.000
_cell.angle_alpha   90.00
_cell.angle_beta   90.00
_cell.angle_gamma   90.00
#
_symmetry.space_group_name_H-M   'P 1'
#
loop_
_entity.id
_entity.type
_entity.pdbx_description
1 polymer ?
#
loop_
_entity_poly.entity_id
_entity_poly.type
_entity_poly.pdbx_seq_one_letter_code
_entity_poly.pdbx_strand_id
1 'polypeptide(L)'
;AQGLTPPRAPLPSAPHLVLVDAARALRPLRPFWRSTGFCPPLPHSQADQYDLGWDQQLNLAYVGAVPHGGIEQVRTHWLLELITARGSVEQGLSYNFTSLDGYLDLLRENQLLPGFELMGSPSRRFTDFEDKQQVFRWKELVSLLARRYIDRYGLPHVSKWNFETWNEPDHHDFDNVSMTLQGFLNYYDACSEGLRAVSPALRLGGPGDAFHPLPHSPLCWGLLGHCHNGTNFFTGELGVRLDYISLHKKGAGSSIHILEQEQAAAQQIQRLFPEFADTPIYNDEADPLVGWSLPQPWRADVTYAALVVKVIAQHQNLLVANASSPVRYALLSNDNAFLSYHPHPFTQRTLTARFQVNNTRPPHVQLLRKPVLTAMALLALLDSEQLRAEVWRGGTVLDSNHTVGVLASAHRPAGPADSWRATVLVYASDDTRTHPNRSVALTLRLHGVPPGPGLVYVTFYLDNRFSSPHGEWQRLGRPVFPSAEEFRRMRAAEDPVAVAPRPFPASGHLTLRPELRLPSLLLVHVCARPEKPPGQVTRLRALPLTSGQVLLVWSDEHIVSKCLWTYEVQFSADGEGYTPVSRKPSTFNLYVFSPDTAVTSGSYRVRAVDYWARPGPFSNPVRYLEVPAP
;
A
#
# COMPACT_ATOMS: atom_id res chain seq x y z
N ALA A 1 -63.19 22.07 -2.87
CA ALA A 1 -61.99 22.09 -3.72
C ALA A 1 -60.85 22.73 -2.95
N GLN A 2 -60.04 21.94 -2.25
CA GLN A 2 -58.78 22.41 -1.66
C GLN A 2 -57.65 21.81 -2.48
N GLY A 3 -56.91 22.67 -3.17
CA GLY A 3 -55.84 22.29 -4.08
C GLY A 3 -54.63 21.79 -3.30
N LEU A 4 -54.29 20.52 -3.50
CA LEU A 4 -52.98 19.97 -3.16
C LEU A 4 -51.94 20.59 -4.09
N THR A 5 -51.06 21.40 -3.52
CA THR A 5 -49.85 21.88 -4.20
C THR A 5 -48.91 20.68 -4.40
N PRO A 6 -48.40 20.42 -5.61
CA PRO A 6 -47.45 19.35 -5.82
C PRO A 6 -46.14 19.64 -5.06
N PRO A 7 -45.44 18.62 -4.56
CA PRO A 7 -44.16 18.81 -3.89
C PRO A 7 -43.18 19.49 -4.85
N ARG A 8 -42.60 20.62 -4.41
CA ARG A 8 -41.51 21.30 -5.13
C ARG A 8 -40.40 20.29 -5.38
N ALA A 9 -40.03 20.11 -6.66
CA ALA A 9 -38.81 19.40 -7.03
C ALA A 9 -37.62 20.01 -6.27
N PRO A 10 -36.71 19.20 -5.71
CA PRO A 10 -35.52 19.74 -5.06
C PRO A 10 -34.73 20.59 -6.06
N LEU A 11 -34.39 21.81 -5.66
CA LEU A 11 -33.48 22.67 -6.42
C LEU A 11 -32.21 21.88 -6.76
N PRO A 12 -31.71 21.90 -8.01
CA PRO A 12 -30.49 21.20 -8.36
C PRO A 12 -29.37 21.71 -7.45
N SER A 13 -28.75 20.81 -6.70
CA SER A 13 -27.64 21.17 -5.82
C SER A 13 -26.53 21.80 -6.65
N ALA A 14 -25.98 22.93 -6.21
CA ALA A 14 -24.88 23.59 -6.91
C ALA A 14 -23.74 22.58 -7.19
N PRO A 15 -23.21 22.54 -8.43
CA PRO A 15 -22.16 21.59 -8.81
C PRO A 15 -20.88 21.87 -8.04
N HIS A 16 -20.06 20.83 -7.84
CA HIS A 16 -18.70 21.01 -7.33
C HIS A 16 -17.82 21.53 -8.45
N LEU A 17 -17.00 22.53 -8.17
CA LEU A 17 -15.99 23.06 -9.09
C LEU A 17 -14.60 22.74 -8.53
N VAL A 18 -13.82 21.96 -9.28
CA VAL A 18 -12.42 21.67 -8.99
C VAL A 18 -11.56 22.53 -9.90
N LEU A 19 -10.80 23.46 -9.32
CA LEU A 19 -9.86 24.33 -10.03
C LEU A 19 -8.44 23.83 -9.75
N VAL A 20 -7.66 23.59 -10.80
CA VAL A 20 -6.24 23.22 -10.69
C VAL A 20 -5.41 24.14 -11.57
N ASP A 21 -4.37 24.73 -10.99
CA ASP A 21 -3.38 25.57 -11.68
C ASP A 21 -2.06 24.82 -11.82
N ALA A 22 -1.80 24.31 -13.03
CA ALA A 22 -0.60 23.56 -13.37
C ALA A 22 0.67 24.41 -13.45
N ALA A 23 0.56 25.75 -13.48
CA ALA A 23 1.71 26.64 -13.46
C ALA A 23 2.23 26.87 -12.02
N ARG A 24 1.46 26.46 -11.00
CA ARG A 24 1.75 26.75 -9.59
C ARG A 24 2.06 25.48 -8.80
N ALA A 25 3.28 24.99 -8.96
CA ALA A 25 3.87 24.05 -8.01
C ALA A 25 4.12 24.78 -6.66
N LEU A 26 3.50 24.27 -5.59
CA LEU A 26 3.51 24.92 -4.28
C LEU A 26 4.61 24.38 -3.36
N ARG A 27 4.82 23.07 -3.36
CA ARG A 27 5.72 22.36 -2.44
C ARG A 27 5.99 20.93 -2.93
N PRO A 28 6.99 20.22 -2.39
CA PRO A 28 7.15 18.80 -2.63
C PRO A 28 5.93 18.00 -2.15
N LEU A 29 5.47 17.04 -2.97
CA LEU A 29 4.51 16.01 -2.59
C LEU A 29 5.26 14.71 -2.34
N ARG A 30 5.29 14.26 -1.08
CA ARG A 30 5.95 13.01 -0.70
C ARG A 30 4.91 11.88 -0.70
N PRO A 31 5.22 10.71 -1.28
CA PRO A 31 4.32 9.56 -1.25
C PRO A 31 4.44 8.79 0.08
N PHE A 32 4.00 9.42 1.18
CA PHE A 32 4.11 8.90 2.54
C PHE A 32 3.20 7.68 2.83
N TRP A 33 2.32 7.32 1.90
CA TRP A 33 1.30 6.27 2.06
C TRP A 33 1.70 4.89 1.51
N ARG A 34 2.95 4.71 1.06
CA ARG A 34 3.40 3.53 0.30
C ARG A 34 3.76 2.35 1.20
N SER A 35 2.88 2.04 2.14
CA SER A 35 3.05 0.98 3.12
C SER A 35 1.76 0.20 3.30
N THR A 36 1.91 -1.11 3.50
CA THR A 36 0.87 -2.02 3.98
C THR A 36 1.43 -2.86 5.12
N GLY A 37 0.59 -3.67 5.77
CA GLY A 37 1.04 -4.66 6.73
C GLY A 37 0.08 -5.83 6.88
N PHE A 38 0.50 -6.83 7.65
CA PHE A 38 -0.35 -7.93 8.12
C PHE A 38 0.27 -8.64 9.33
N CYS A 39 -0.54 -9.49 9.95
CA CYS A 39 -0.13 -10.42 11.00
C CYS A 39 -0.42 -11.88 10.57
N PRO A 40 0.54 -12.81 10.67
CA PRO A 40 0.28 -14.24 10.46
C PRO A 40 -0.68 -14.79 11.53
N PRO A 41 -1.49 -15.82 11.22
CA PRO A 41 -2.42 -16.39 12.19
C PRO A 41 -1.70 -17.23 13.25
N LEU A 42 -2.44 -17.59 14.31
CA LEU A 42 -1.99 -18.58 15.29
C LEU A 42 -1.84 -19.99 14.68
N PRO A 43 -0.93 -20.82 15.24
CA PRO A 43 0.06 -20.46 16.25
C PRO A 43 1.24 -19.69 15.63
N HIS A 44 1.71 -18.62 16.29
CA HIS A 44 2.78 -17.77 15.73
C HIS A 44 4.09 -18.51 15.45
N SER A 45 4.39 -19.57 16.22
CA SER A 45 5.55 -20.46 15.96
C SER A 45 5.47 -21.25 14.64
N GLN A 46 4.38 -21.15 13.90
CA GLN A 46 4.20 -21.71 12.55
C GLN A 46 3.91 -20.62 11.51
N ALA A 47 4.27 -19.36 11.81
CA ALA A 47 4.13 -18.25 10.88
C ALA A 47 4.78 -18.53 9.52
N ASP A 48 5.85 -19.32 9.49
CA ASP A 48 6.55 -19.72 8.27
C ASP A 48 5.64 -20.45 7.27
N GLN A 49 4.69 -21.25 7.73
CA GLN A 49 3.73 -21.95 6.86
C GLN A 49 2.78 -20.98 6.14
N TYR A 50 2.46 -19.86 6.79
CA TYR A 50 1.61 -18.81 6.23
C TYR A 50 2.44 -17.85 5.37
N ASP A 51 3.55 -17.33 5.90
CA ASP A 51 4.40 -16.31 5.27
C ASP A 51 5.11 -16.80 4.02
N LEU A 52 5.51 -18.07 3.98
CA LEU A 52 6.14 -18.71 2.83
C LEU A 52 5.14 -19.51 1.98
N GLY A 53 3.88 -19.60 2.44
CA GLY A 53 2.81 -20.32 1.75
C GLY A 53 2.54 -19.75 0.36
N TRP A 54 2.03 -20.60 -0.54
CA TRP A 54 1.74 -20.20 -1.93
C TRP A 54 0.78 -19.01 -2.01
N ASP A 55 -0.23 -18.97 -1.13
CA ASP A 55 -1.16 -17.85 -1.00
C ASP A 55 -0.42 -16.51 -0.79
N GLN A 56 0.60 -16.49 0.07
CA GLN A 56 1.33 -15.28 0.41
C GLN A 56 2.34 -14.90 -0.67
N GLN A 57 2.93 -15.88 -1.37
CA GLN A 57 3.72 -15.62 -2.57
C GLN A 57 2.91 -14.91 -3.65
N LEU A 58 1.67 -15.38 -3.90
CA LEU A 58 0.74 -14.69 -4.79
C LEU A 58 0.39 -13.31 -4.25
N ASN A 59 0.06 -13.20 -2.96
CA ASN A 59 -0.35 -11.93 -2.36
C ASN A 59 0.73 -10.85 -2.49
N LEU A 60 1.99 -11.17 -2.16
CA LEU A 60 3.12 -10.26 -2.29
C LEU A 60 3.44 -9.93 -3.76
N ALA A 61 3.16 -10.84 -4.69
CA ALA A 61 3.22 -10.53 -6.12
C ALA A 61 2.16 -9.50 -6.54
N TYR A 62 0.94 -9.54 -5.98
CA TYR A 62 -0.07 -8.50 -6.19
C TYR A 62 0.31 -7.17 -5.53
N VAL A 63 0.91 -7.20 -4.35
CA VAL A 63 1.40 -6.00 -3.64
C VAL A 63 2.55 -5.33 -4.41
N GLY A 64 3.56 -6.11 -4.82
CA GLY A 64 4.70 -5.60 -5.59
C GLY A 64 4.35 -5.20 -7.03
N ALA A 65 3.21 -5.66 -7.56
CA ALA A 65 2.75 -5.30 -8.90
C ALA A 65 2.08 -3.92 -9.02
N VAL A 66 1.93 -3.18 -7.90
CA VAL A 66 1.49 -1.78 -7.97
C VAL A 66 2.56 -0.97 -8.72
N PRO A 67 2.22 -0.27 -9.81
CA PRO A 67 3.20 0.39 -10.66
C PRO A 67 3.98 1.47 -9.91
N HIS A 68 5.20 1.73 -10.38
CA HIS A 68 6.07 2.80 -9.91
C HIS A 68 6.35 2.74 -8.40
N GLY A 69 6.43 1.53 -7.84
CA GLY A 69 6.62 1.30 -6.41
C GLY A 69 5.51 1.95 -5.59
N GLY A 70 4.24 1.85 -6.01
CA GLY A 70 3.10 2.46 -5.31
C GLY A 70 2.82 1.86 -3.93
N ILE A 71 3.40 0.70 -3.63
CA ILE A 71 3.60 0.15 -2.28
C ILE A 71 5.07 -0.26 -2.20
N GLU A 72 5.79 0.16 -1.15
CA GLU A 72 7.21 -0.13 -0.97
C GLU A 72 7.47 -0.97 0.29
N GLN A 73 6.68 -0.80 1.34
CA GLN A 73 6.87 -1.48 2.62
C GLN A 73 5.72 -2.47 2.91
N VAL A 74 6.09 -3.62 3.50
CA VAL A 74 5.18 -4.55 4.17
C VAL A 74 5.61 -4.70 5.63
N ARG A 75 4.87 -4.08 6.57
CA ARG A 75 5.04 -4.27 8.02
C ARG A 75 4.52 -5.66 8.40
N THR A 76 5.34 -6.46 9.07
CA THR A 76 5.02 -7.88 9.31
C THR A 76 5.26 -8.24 10.75
N HIS A 77 4.20 -8.65 11.44
CA HIS A 77 4.29 -9.10 12.82
C HIS A 77 4.99 -10.45 12.91
N TRP A 78 5.52 -10.77 14.10
CA TRP A 78 6.07 -12.08 14.44
C TRP A 78 7.23 -12.56 13.56
N LEU A 79 7.97 -11.66 12.90
CA LEU A 79 9.11 -12.01 12.05
C LEU A 79 10.15 -12.89 12.76
N LEU A 80 10.34 -12.71 14.07
CA LEU A 80 11.33 -13.46 14.83
C LEU A 80 10.85 -14.88 15.21
N GLU A 81 9.58 -15.21 15.00
CA GLU A 81 9.09 -16.61 15.05
C GLU A 81 9.52 -17.41 13.81
N LEU A 82 9.96 -16.75 12.73
CA LEU A 82 10.59 -17.41 11.58
C LEU A 82 12.02 -17.88 11.86
N ILE A 83 12.52 -17.64 13.07
CA ILE A 83 13.84 -18.07 13.53
C ILE A 83 13.67 -19.22 14.51
N THR A 84 14.40 -20.31 14.27
CA THR A 84 14.48 -21.40 15.26
C THR A 84 15.78 -21.31 16.05
N ALA A 85 15.72 -21.63 17.35
CA ALA A 85 16.86 -21.52 18.26
C ALA A 85 17.13 -22.85 19.00
N ARG A 86 18.40 -23.25 19.03
CA ARG A 86 18.91 -24.44 19.76
C ARG A 86 19.88 -24.01 20.86
N GLY A 87 20.01 -24.85 21.88
CA GLY A 87 20.80 -24.55 23.08
C GLY A 87 19.96 -23.89 24.19
N SER A 88 20.65 -23.30 25.17
CA SER A 88 20.03 -22.53 26.26
C SER A 88 20.64 -21.14 26.35
N VAL A 89 19.93 -20.21 26.99
CA VAL A 89 20.40 -18.82 27.21
C VAL A 89 21.75 -18.81 27.95
N GLU A 90 21.93 -19.71 28.92
CA GLU A 90 23.13 -19.88 29.74
C GLU A 90 24.33 -20.42 28.94
N GLN A 91 24.11 -21.49 28.15
CA GLN A 91 25.18 -22.19 27.42
C GLN A 91 25.49 -21.57 26.06
N GLY A 92 24.64 -20.68 25.57
CA GLY A 92 24.71 -20.06 24.25
C GLY A 92 23.62 -20.57 23.32
N LEU A 93 23.07 -19.65 22.53
CA LEU A 93 22.03 -19.94 21.54
C LEU A 93 22.63 -20.01 20.14
N SER A 94 22.18 -21.00 19.37
CA SER A 94 22.43 -21.10 17.93
C SER A 94 21.13 -20.90 17.17
N TYR A 95 21.13 -19.99 16.20
CA TYR A 95 19.95 -19.61 15.44
C TYR A 95 19.96 -20.17 14.03
N ASN A 96 18.80 -20.57 13.53
CA ASN A 96 18.56 -20.95 12.15
C ASN A 96 17.58 -19.95 11.53
N PHE A 97 18.07 -19.20 10.55
CA PHE A 97 17.36 -18.10 9.88
C PHE A 97 16.66 -18.52 8.57
N THR A 98 16.65 -19.82 8.23
CA THR A 98 16.18 -20.29 6.91
C THR A 98 14.81 -19.75 6.52
N SER A 99 13.82 -19.79 7.42
CA SER A 99 12.46 -19.31 7.09
C SER A 99 12.40 -17.78 6.98
N LEU A 100 13.11 -17.06 7.86
CA LEU A 100 13.20 -15.60 7.78
C LEU A 100 13.92 -15.16 6.49
N ASP A 101 15.00 -15.83 6.09
CA ASP A 101 15.69 -15.59 4.82
C ASP A 101 14.74 -15.76 3.64
N GLY A 102 13.96 -16.86 3.63
CA GLY A 102 12.96 -17.12 2.60
C GLY A 102 11.92 -16.00 2.48
N TYR A 103 11.44 -15.47 3.61
CA TYR A 103 10.44 -14.42 3.61
C TYR A 103 11.00 -13.08 3.13
N LEU A 104 12.20 -12.70 3.60
CA LEU A 104 12.85 -11.46 3.18
C LEU A 104 13.30 -11.51 1.71
N ASP A 105 13.71 -12.69 1.22
CA ASP A 105 13.97 -12.91 -0.20
C ASP A 105 12.69 -12.77 -1.03
N LEU A 106 11.55 -13.26 -0.54
CA LEU A 106 10.25 -13.13 -1.20
C LEU A 106 9.81 -11.66 -1.30
N LEU A 107 10.01 -10.86 -0.24
CA LEU A 107 9.80 -9.40 -0.31
C LEU A 107 10.74 -8.78 -1.36
N ARG A 108 12.02 -9.13 -1.31
CA ARG A 108 13.04 -8.60 -2.23
C ARG A 108 12.77 -8.94 -3.69
N GLU A 109 12.29 -10.16 -3.96
CA GLU A 109 11.90 -10.63 -5.29
C GLU A 109 10.78 -9.76 -5.89
N ASN A 110 9.84 -9.31 -5.04
CA ASN A 110 8.74 -8.44 -5.41
C ASN A 110 9.05 -6.93 -5.21
N GLN A 111 10.34 -6.59 -5.04
CA GLN A 111 10.82 -5.21 -4.87
C GLN A 111 10.22 -4.46 -3.66
N LEU A 112 9.85 -5.21 -2.61
CA LEU A 112 9.32 -4.70 -1.36
C LEU A 112 10.40 -4.67 -0.26
N LEU A 113 10.14 -3.88 0.78
CA LEU A 113 10.94 -3.74 1.99
C LEU A 113 10.14 -4.26 3.19
N PRO A 114 10.78 -4.86 4.20
CA PRO A 114 10.12 -5.15 5.47
C PRO A 114 9.95 -3.86 6.29
N GLY A 115 8.76 -3.68 6.87
CA GLY A 115 8.63 -3.01 8.16
C GLY A 115 9.02 -4.05 9.21
N PHE A 116 10.27 -3.97 9.67
CA PHE A 116 10.93 -5.06 10.37
C PHE A 116 10.69 -4.93 11.87
N GLU A 117 9.56 -5.44 12.33
CA GLU A 117 9.26 -5.52 13.74
C GLU A 117 10.16 -6.57 14.40
N LEU A 118 10.89 -6.16 15.44
CA LEU A 118 11.71 -7.05 16.25
C LEU A 118 10.82 -7.83 17.24
N MET A 119 9.86 -8.57 16.68
CA MET A 119 8.72 -9.17 17.37
C MET A 119 8.78 -10.71 17.29
N GLY A 120 8.67 -11.38 18.45
CA GLY A 120 8.64 -12.83 18.58
C GLY A 120 9.65 -13.39 19.58
N SER A 121 9.58 -14.69 19.85
CA SER A 121 10.46 -15.43 20.75
C SER A 121 10.96 -16.70 20.07
N PRO A 122 12.09 -16.64 19.33
CA PRO A 122 12.65 -17.77 18.60
C PRO A 122 12.65 -19.07 19.42
N SER A 123 11.81 -20.05 19.05
CA SER A 123 11.65 -21.33 19.76
C SER A 123 11.41 -21.19 21.28
N ARG A 124 10.70 -20.13 21.69
CA ARG A 124 10.37 -19.79 23.08
C ARG A 124 11.59 -19.64 24.00
N ARG A 125 12.72 -19.17 23.46
CA ARG A 125 13.97 -18.99 24.22
C ARG A 125 14.06 -17.65 24.95
N PHE A 126 13.22 -16.69 24.58
CA PHE A 126 13.11 -15.40 25.26
C PHE A 126 11.75 -15.33 25.94
N THR A 127 11.72 -15.34 27.26
CA THR A 127 10.50 -15.43 28.07
C THR A 127 10.37 -14.29 29.07
N ASP A 128 11.44 -13.56 29.36
CA ASP A 128 11.43 -12.47 30.34
C ASP A 128 12.51 -11.44 30.02
N PHE A 129 12.12 -10.19 29.76
CA PHE A 129 13.04 -9.09 29.48
C PHE A 129 13.50 -8.32 30.73
N GLU A 130 13.14 -8.75 31.93
CA GLU A 130 13.86 -8.35 33.16
C GLU A 130 15.05 -9.28 33.47
N ASP A 131 15.08 -10.49 32.89
CA ASP A 131 16.25 -11.37 32.94
C ASP A 131 17.39 -10.78 32.11
N LYS A 132 18.41 -10.27 32.81
CA LYS A 132 19.59 -9.64 32.20
C LYS A 132 20.26 -10.55 31.17
N GLN A 133 20.34 -11.87 31.40
CA GLN A 133 20.99 -12.75 30.43
C GLN A 133 20.23 -12.75 29.11
N GLN A 134 18.89 -12.78 29.16
CA GLN A 134 18.04 -12.72 27.97
C GLN A 134 18.16 -11.37 27.26
N VAL A 135 18.24 -10.26 28.00
CA VAL A 135 18.48 -8.92 27.45
C VAL A 135 19.80 -8.86 26.66
N PHE A 136 20.89 -9.41 27.21
CA PHE A 136 22.17 -9.50 26.49
C PHE A 136 22.09 -10.42 25.26
N ARG A 137 21.45 -11.59 25.37
CA ARG A 137 21.23 -12.49 24.22
C ARG A 137 20.35 -11.88 23.13
N TRP A 138 19.41 -11.02 23.50
CA TRP A 138 18.56 -10.32 22.54
C TRP A 138 19.38 -9.31 21.73
N LYS A 139 20.23 -8.52 22.39
CA LYS A 139 21.17 -7.62 21.71
C LYS A 139 22.08 -8.37 20.73
N GLU A 140 22.57 -9.55 21.12
CA GLU A 140 23.35 -10.43 20.24
C GLU A 140 22.54 -10.90 19.03
N LEU A 141 21.31 -11.37 19.22
CA LEU A 141 20.41 -11.77 18.14
C LEU A 141 20.16 -10.63 17.15
N VAL A 142 19.82 -9.44 17.65
CA VAL A 142 19.58 -8.25 16.81
C VAL A 142 20.84 -7.87 16.02
N SER A 143 22.02 -7.94 16.65
CA SER A 143 23.31 -7.72 15.97
C SER A 143 23.57 -8.76 14.88
N LEU A 144 23.26 -10.04 15.14
CA LEU A 144 23.41 -11.12 14.17
C LEU A 144 22.47 -10.94 12.97
N LEU A 145 21.21 -10.58 13.22
CA LEU A 145 20.21 -10.29 12.20
C LEU A 145 20.65 -9.14 11.28
N ALA A 146 21.01 -8.00 11.87
CA ALA A 146 21.44 -6.84 11.11
C ALA A 146 22.68 -7.14 10.26
N ARG A 147 23.69 -7.81 10.82
CA ARG A 147 24.89 -8.19 10.07
C ARG A 147 24.57 -9.15 8.94
N ARG A 148 23.80 -10.21 9.22
CA ARG A 148 23.38 -11.21 8.22
C ARG A 148 22.71 -10.56 7.01
N TYR A 149 21.76 -9.66 7.24
CA TYR A 149 21.01 -9.07 6.14
C TYR A 149 21.74 -7.91 5.46
N ILE A 150 22.67 -7.23 6.14
CA ILE A 150 23.63 -6.34 5.48
C ILE A 150 24.54 -7.15 4.55
N ASP A 151 25.04 -8.30 4.98
CA ASP A 151 25.87 -9.17 4.14
C ASP A 151 25.07 -9.72 2.94
N ARG A 152 23.79 -10.05 3.14
CA ARG A 152 22.91 -10.60 2.11
C ARG A 152 22.43 -9.58 1.07
N TYR A 153 22.04 -8.38 1.51
CA TYR A 153 21.36 -7.39 0.65
C TYR A 153 22.14 -6.07 0.48
N GLY A 154 23.21 -5.87 1.24
CA GLY A 154 24.00 -4.65 1.28
C GLY A 154 23.42 -3.59 2.21
N LEU A 155 24.30 -2.84 2.88
CA LEU A 155 23.92 -1.74 3.77
C LEU A 155 22.99 -0.71 3.10
N PRO A 156 23.19 -0.27 1.84
CA PRO A 156 22.29 0.70 1.19
C PRO A 156 20.84 0.21 1.04
N HIS A 157 20.62 -1.11 1.08
CA HIS A 157 19.29 -1.69 1.07
C HIS A 157 18.71 -1.76 2.49
N VAL A 158 19.46 -2.33 3.44
CA VAL A 158 18.99 -2.56 4.81
C VAL A 158 18.81 -1.25 5.59
N SER A 159 19.59 -0.20 5.29
CA SER A 159 19.39 1.13 5.89
C SER A 159 18.05 1.77 5.51
N LYS A 160 17.35 1.24 4.50
CA LYS A 160 16.00 1.67 4.13
C LYS A 160 14.91 0.99 4.95
N TRP A 161 15.21 -0.11 5.63
CA TRP A 161 14.22 -0.79 6.46
C TRP A 161 13.84 0.10 7.65
N ASN A 162 12.58 0.03 8.05
CA ASN A 162 12.13 0.60 9.31
C ASN A 162 12.16 -0.56 10.33
N PHE A 163 13.23 -0.65 11.13
CA PHE A 163 13.20 -1.57 12.27
C PHE A 163 12.32 -0.97 13.35
N GLU A 164 11.52 -1.82 13.99
CA GLU A 164 10.47 -1.38 14.88
C GLU A 164 10.40 -2.26 16.12
N THR A 165 9.84 -1.73 17.20
CA THR A 165 9.51 -2.46 18.42
C THR A 165 8.47 -3.56 18.16
N TRP A 166 8.19 -4.33 19.21
CA TRP A 166 7.04 -5.22 19.27
C TRP A 166 5.75 -4.44 19.05
N ASN A 167 4.81 -5.00 18.27
CA ASN A 167 3.51 -4.41 17.98
C ASN A 167 2.67 -4.16 19.23
N GLU A 168 2.01 -3.00 19.31
CA GLU A 168 1.01 -2.65 20.31
C GLU A 168 1.34 -3.14 21.74
N PRO A 169 2.47 -2.71 22.34
CA PRO A 169 2.92 -3.21 23.62
C PRO A 169 1.92 -3.01 24.77
N ASP A 170 1.08 -1.98 24.73
CA ASP A 170 0.03 -1.74 25.73
C ASP A 170 -1.22 -2.61 25.52
N HIS A 171 -1.33 -3.33 24.40
CA HIS A 171 -2.38 -4.34 24.16
C HIS A 171 -1.99 -5.74 24.67
N HIS A 172 -0.76 -5.91 25.14
CA HIS A 172 -0.26 -7.13 25.79
C HIS A 172 -0.27 -8.41 24.94
N ASP A 173 -0.15 -8.29 23.62
CA ASP A 173 -0.02 -9.45 22.70
C ASP A 173 1.45 -9.95 22.64
N PHE A 174 1.91 -10.52 23.75
CA PHE A 174 3.29 -10.99 23.94
C PHE A 174 3.42 -12.53 23.95
N ASP A 175 2.36 -13.27 23.62
CA ASP A 175 2.25 -14.73 23.83
C ASP A 175 2.70 -15.14 25.25
N ASN A 176 3.81 -15.88 25.37
CA ASN A 176 4.36 -16.40 26.62
C ASN A 176 5.55 -15.57 27.13
N VAL A 177 5.73 -14.35 26.64
CA VAL A 177 6.82 -13.46 27.03
C VAL A 177 6.34 -12.49 28.10
N SER A 178 7.02 -12.47 29.25
CA SER A 178 6.86 -11.45 30.27
C SER A 178 7.48 -10.14 29.80
N MET A 179 6.63 -9.15 29.55
CA MET A 179 7.03 -7.81 29.10
C MET A 179 6.44 -6.76 30.04
N THR A 180 7.08 -6.55 31.18
CA THR A 180 6.76 -5.43 32.07
C THR A 180 7.18 -4.10 31.43
N LEU A 181 6.84 -2.97 32.04
CA LEU A 181 7.38 -1.68 31.60
C LEU A 181 8.92 -1.69 31.57
N GLN A 182 9.56 -2.12 32.66
CA GLN A 182 11.03 -2.17 32.71
C GLN A 182 11.60 -3.19 31.71
N GLY A 183 10.95 -4.35 31.55
CA GLY A 183 11.32 -5.34 30.54
C GLY A 183 11.25 -4.76 29.12
N PHE A 184 10.21 -3.99 28.80
CA PHE A 184 10.07 -3.33 27.50
C PHE A 184 11.18 -2.30 27.24
N LEU A 185 11.57 -1.52 28.25
CA LEU A 185 12.69 -0.59 28.14
C LEU A 185 14.03 -1.32 27.93
N ASN A 186 14.27 -2.42 28.66
CA ASN A 186 15.47 -3.25 28.47
C ASN A 186 15.50 -3.90 27.07
N TYR A 187 14.35 -4.41 26.61
CA TYR A 187 14.16 -4.92 25.26
C TYR A 187 14.51 -3.86 24.21
N TYR A 188 14.00 -2.63 24.39
CA TYR A 188 14.25 -1.52 23.48
C TYR A 188 15.74 -1.18 23.39
N ASP A 189 16.43 -1.10 24.54
CA ASP A 189 17.86 -0.85 24.59
C ASP A 189 18.65 -1.95 23.87
N ALA A 190 18.23 -3.20 24.00
CA ALA A 190 18.86 -4.33 23.32
C ALA A 190 18.66 -4.26 21.79
N CYS A 191 17.48 -3.84 21.34
CA CYS A 191 17.22 -3.54 19.93
C CYS A 191 18.10 -2.39 19.42
N SER A 192 18.11 -1.26 20.12
CA SER A 192 18.88 -0.07 19.74
C SER A 192 20.38 -0.38 19.64
N GLU A 193 20.95 -0.96 20.70
CA GLU A 193 22.38 -1.23 20.77
C GLU A 193 22.79 -2.43 19.90
N GLY A 194 21.89 -3.38 19.64
CA GLY A 194 22.13 -4.47 18.69
C GLY A 194 22.29 -3.97 17.26
N LEU A 195 21.38 -3.08 16.82
CA LEU A 195 21.48 -2.44 15.51
C LEU A 195 22.70 -1.51 15.42
N ARG A 196 22.92 -0.68 16.46
CA ARG A 196 24.02 0.30 16.53
C ARG A 196 25.40 -0.38 16.47
N ALA A 197 25.55 -1.55 17.11
CA ALA A 197 26.78 -2.33 17.08
C ALA A 197 27.18 -2.83 15.68
N VAL A 198 26.23 -2.89 14.74
CA VAL A 198 26.49 -3.30 13.36
C VAL A 198 26.64 -2.08 12.46
N SER A 199 25.71 -1.13 12.52
CA SER A 199 25.80 0.11 11.74
C SER A 199 24.91 1.22 12.31
N PRO A 200 25.43 2.46 12.49
CA PRO A 200 24.64 3.61 12.90
C PRO A 200 23.68 4.11 11.81
N ALA A 201 23.77 3.58 10.58
CA ALA A 201 22.87 3.96 9.48
C ALA A 201 21.53 3.21 9.49
N LEU A 202 21.36 2.22 10.38
CA LEU A 202 20.09 1.51 10.55
C LEU A 202 19.13 2.36 11.38
N ARG A 203 17.84 2.34 11.03
CA ARG A 203 16.79 3.11 11.71
C ARG A 203 15.99 2.24 12.66
N LEU A 204 15.66 2.74 13.85
CA LEU A 204 14.81 2.09 14.85
C LEU A 204 13.79 3.10 15.38
N GLY A 205 12.53 2.69 15.43
CA GLY A 205 11.44 3.44 16.05
C GLY A 205 10.47 2.54 16.79
N GLY A 206 9.42 3.16 17.34
CA GLY A 206 8.39 2.53 18.14
C GLY A 206 7.52 3.60 18.83
N PRO A 207 6.57 3.22 19.70
CA PRO A 207 6.22 1.86 20.12
C PRO A 207 5.25 1.11 19.18
N GLY A 208 4.61 1.78 18.22
CA GLY A 208 3.57 1.18 17.38
C GLY A 208 2.30 0.84 18.16
N ASP A 209 1.67 1.84 18.80
CA ASP A 209 0.44 1.67 19.60
C ASP A 209 -0.44 2.93 19.60
N ALA A 210 -1.60 2.87 20.24
CA ALA A 210 -2.63 3.88 20.26
C ALA A 210 -2.27 5.18 21.00
N PHE A 211 -1.25 5.26 21.88
CA PHE A 211 -0.98 6.46 22.70
C PHE A 211 -2.24 7.05 23.35
N HIS A 212 -3.00 6.23 24.09
CA HIS A 212 -4.10 6.75 24.89
C HIS A 212 -3.56 7.70 25.97
N PRO A 213 -4.32 8.75 26.37
CA PRO A 213 -3.87 9.67 27.41
C PRO A 213 -3.45 8.93 28.68
N LEU A 214 -2.47 9.47 29.40
CA LEU A 214 -2.03 8.94 30.69
C LEU A 214 -3.24 8.75 31.63
N PRO A 215 -3.32 7.63 32.38
CA PRO A 215 -2.30 6.58 32.55
C PRO A 215 -2.46 5.36 31.60
N HIS A 216 -3.25 5.44 30.52
CA HIS A 216 -3.74 4.25 29.80
C HIS A 216 -2.75 3.52 28.87
N SER A 217 -1.76 4.22 28.30
CA SER A 217 -0.70 3.60 27.46
C SER A 217 0.68 3.70 28.13
N PRO A 218 0.88 3.01 29.28
CA PRO A 218 2.08 3.17 30.08
C PRO A 218 3.38 2.78 29.36
N LEU A 219 3.39 1.76 28.50
CA LEU A 219 4.59 1.34 27.77
C LEU A 219 4.94 2.37 26.69
N CYS A 220 3.95 2.96 26.02
CA CYS A 220 4.19 4.03 25.06
C CYS A 220 4.82 5.28 25.69
N TRP A 221 4.18 5.81 26.73
CA TRP A 221 4.67 7.02 27.39
C TRP A 221 5.98 6.73 28.15
N GLY A 222 6.11 5.53 28.70
CA GLY A 222 7.33 5.06 29.34
C GLY A 222 8.50 4.98 28.38
N LEU A 223 8.31 4.45 27.16
CA LEU A 223 9.35 4.41 26.14
C LEU A 223 9.82 5.82 25.74
N LEU A 224 8.91 6.75 25.49
CA LEU A 224 9.29 8.14 25.18
C LEU A 224 10.06 8.78 26.34
N GLY A 225 9.61 8.58 27.58
CA GLY A 225 10.32 9.07 28.76
C GLY A 225 11.72 8.48 28.90
N HIS A 226 11.87 7.18 28.62
CA HIS A 226 13.14 6.47 28.64
C HIS A 226 14.10 6.94 27.55
N CYS A 227 13.63 7.07 26.31
CA CYS A 227 14.46 7.58 25.22
C CYS A 227 14.87 9.04 25.42
N HIS A 228 14.02 9.85 26.07
CA HIS A 228 14.32 11.26 26.32
C HIS A 228 15.33 11.47 27.46
N ASN A 229 15.18 10.76 28.59
CA ASN A 229 16.02 11.01 29.78
C ASN A 229 16.24 9.77 30.67
N GLY A 230 15.84 8.58 30.21
CA GLY A 230 16.14 7.31 30.87
C GLY A 230 17.61 6.96 30.77
N THR A 231 18.02 5.88 31.43
CA THR A 231 19.40 5.39 31.40
C THR A 231 19.48 4.15 30.52
N ASN A 232 20.29 4.18 29.47
CA ASN A 232 20.50 3.02 28.61
C ASN A 232 21.06 1.83 29.41
N PHE A 233 20.42 0.67 29.31
CA PHE A 233 20.76 -0.55 30.03
C PHE A 233 22.22 -1.01 29.81
N PHE A 234 22.78 -0.80 28.62
CA PHE A 234 24.12 -1.27 28.26
C PHE A 234 25.21 -0.24 28.49
N THR A 235 24.97 1.02 28.12
CA THR A 235 26.00 2.07 28.12
C THR A 235 25.99 2.92 29.39
N GLY A 236 24.86 2.97 30.11
CA GLY A 236 24.66 3.89 31.22
C GLY A 236 24.50 5.36 30.78
N GLU A 237 24.47 5.64 29.48
CA GLU A 237 24.23 6.98 28.95
C GLU A 237 22.78 7.42 29.22
N LEU A 238 22.58 8.73 29.39
CA LEU A 238 21.23 9.31 29.49
C LEU A 238 20.65 9.52 28.10
N GLY A 239 19.39 9.12 27.94
CA GLY A 239 18.68 9.09 26.67
C GLY A 239 19.08 7.90 25.80
N VAL A 240 18.16 7.51 24.91
CA VAL A 240 18.34 6.40 23.98
C VAL A 240 17.83 6.83 22.61
N ARG A 241 18.49 6.35 21.55
CA ARG A 241 18.11 6.70 20.18
C ARG A 241 16.63 6.37 19.92
N LEU A 242 15.95 7.25 19.18
CA LEU A 242 14.59 7.06 18.70
C LEU A 242 14.47 7.77 17.34
N ASP A 243 14.63 7.02 16.25
CA ASP A 243 14.78 7.60 14.90
C ASP A 243 13.42 8.04 14.31
N TYR A 244 12.32 7.44 14.80
CA TYR A 244 10.95 7.82 14.49
C TYR A 244 10.00 7.33 15.60
N ILE A 245 8.81 7.93 15.69
CA ILE A 245 7.74 7.53 16.61
C ILE A 245 6.57 6.98 15.80
N SER A 246 6.21 5.71 16.01
CA SER A 246 5.05 5.06 15.39
C SER A 246 3.88 4.97 16.35
N LEU A 247 2.69 5.30 15.84
CA LEU A 247 1.41 5.28 16.57
C LEU A 247 0.32 4.65 15.73
N HIS A 248 -0.70 4.06 16.36
CA HIS A 248 -1.83 3.45 15.67
C HIS A 248 -3.11 4.23 15.97
N LYS A 249 -3.51 5.11 15.04
CA LYS A 249 -4.78 5.84 15.15
C LYS A 249 -5.71 5.41 14.03
N LYS A 250 -6.84 4.82 14.41
CA LYS A 250 -7.86 4.28 13.49
C LYS A 250 -9.11 5.15 13.52
N GLY A 251 -9.87 5.14 12.42
CA GLY A 251 -10.91 6.15 12.16
C GLY A 251 -12.26 5.92 12.82
N ALA A 252 -12.53 4.74 13.41
CA ALA A 252 -13.86 4.36 13.90
C ALA A 252 -14.98 4.57 12.85
N GLY A 253 -14.66 4.38 11.57
CA GLY A 253 -15.55 4.61 10.42
C GLY A 253 -15.55 6.03 9.85
N SER A 254 -14.81 6.97 10.47
CA SER A 254 -14.62 8.36 10.03
C SER A 254 -13.21 8.60 9.49
N SER A 255 -13.10 9.25 8.33
CA SER A 255 -11.78 9.56 7.73
C SER A 255 -11.00 10.59 8.53
N ILE A 256 -11.63 11.73 8.84
CA ILE A 256 -10.97 12.86 9.51
C ILE A 256 -10.57 12.54 10.95
N HIS A 257 -11.29 11.62 11.59
CA HIS A 257 -11.03 11.23 12.96
C HIS A 257 -9.66 10.58 13.15
N ILE A 258 -9.08 9.98 12.10
CA ILE A 258 -7.69 9.49 12.13
C ILE A 258 -6.76 10.68 12.39
N LEU A 259 -6.83 11.70 11.54
CA LEU A 259 -5.96 12.87 11.58
C LEU A 259 -6.13 13.67 12.88
N GLU A 260 -7.37 13.84 13.36
CA GLU A 260 -7.64 14.54 14.62
C GLU A 260 -6.94 13.87 15.81
N GLN A 261 -7.00 12.53 15.88
CA GLN A 261 -6.34 11.78 16.94
C GLN A 261 -4.82 11.82 16.84
N GLU A 262 -4.27 11.75 15.62
CA GLU A 262 -2.83 11.88 15.39
C GLU A 262 -2.32 13.26 15.83
N GLN A 263 -3.01 14.34 15.47
CA GLN A 263 -2.65 15.69 15.88
C GLN A 263 -2.68 15.84 17.39
N ALA A 264 -3.71 15.31 18.06
CA ALA A 264 -3.81 15.34 19.51
C ALA A 264 -2.65 14.58 20.18
N ALA A 265 -2.31 13.39 19.68
CA ALA A 265 -1.19 12.60 20.19
C ALA A 265 0.15 13.30 19.95
N ALA A 266 0.40 13.79 18.74
CA ALA A 266 1.63 14.52 18.39
C ALA A 266 1.80 15.79 19.25
N GLN A 267 0.74 16.56 19.45
CA GLN A 267 0.78 17.74 20.35
C GLN A 267 1.06 17.36 21.80
N GLN A 268 0.58 16.21 22.28
CA GLN A 268 0.90 15.73 23.62
C GLN A 268 2.36 15.28 23.72
N ILE A 269 2.86 14.53 22.74
CA ILE A 269 4.27 14.11 22.65
C ILE A 269 5.19 15.34 22.68
N GLN A 270 4.95 16.32 21.81
CA GLN A 270 5.77 17.53 21.73
C GLN A 270 5.76 18.37 23.02
N ARG A 271 4.64 18.38 23.75
CA ARG A 271 4.55 19.07 25.04
C ARG A 271 5.34 18.37 26.15
N LEU A 272 5.31 17.02 26.16
CA LEU A 272 5.98 16.22 27.19
C LEU A 272 7.47 15.99 26.89
N PHE A 273 7.84 15.91 25.62
CA PHE A 273 9.16 15.56 25.13
C PHE A 273 9.60 16.53 24.01
N PRO A 274 9.96 17.78 24.35
CA PRO A 274 10.26 18.80 23.35
C PRO A 274 11.45 18.46 22.45
N GLU A 275 12.38 17.62 22.89
CA GLU A 275 13.50 17.12 22.07
C GLU A 275 13.04 16.27 20.89
N PHE A 276 11.84 15.70 20.95
CA PHE A 276 11.25 14.93 19.85
C PHE A 276 10.38 15.77 18.91
N ALA A 277 10.45 17.11 18.99
CA ALA A 277 9.68 17.99 18.12
C ALA A 277 9.90 17.70 16.62
N ASP A 278 11.15 17.40 16.24
CA ASP A 278 11.55 17.08 14.88
C ASP A 278 11.61 15.57 14.59
N THR A 279 11.22 14.71 15.53
CA THR A 279 11.20 13.26 15.31
C THR A 279 10.05 12.89 14.37
N PRO A 280 10.30 12.15 13.28
CA PRO A 280 9.26 11.73 12.35
C PRO A 280 8.12 10.95 13.04
N ILE A 281 6.88 11.28 12.73
CA ILE A 281 5.68 10.56 13.20
C ILE A 281 5.15 9.67 12.09
N TYR A 282 4.93 8.40 12.42
CA TYR A 282 4.35 7.39 11.55
C TYR A 282 2.98 6.99 12.11
N ASN A 283 1.97 6.84 11.24
CA ASN A 283 0.79 6.03 11.55
C ASN A 283 0.78 4.81 10.65
N ASP A 284 1.40 3.76 11.14
CA ASP A 284 1.66 2.50 10.44
C ASP A 284 0.52 1.48 10.56
N GLU A 285 -0.61 1.88 11.15
CA GLU A 285 -1.90 1.20 11.02
C GLU A 285 -3.10 2.17 10.97
N ALA A 286 -3.03 3.12 10.05
CA ALA A 286 -3.97 4.23 9.84
C ALA A 286 -5.29 3.80 9.17
N ASP A 287 -5.98 2.84 9.77
CA ASP A 287 -7.13 2.19 9.15
C ASP A 287 -8.44 2.92 9.42
N PRO A 288 -9.40 2.88 8.48
CA PRO A 288 -10.73 3.44 8.74
C PRO A 288 -11.46 2.79 9.92
N LEU A 289 -11.25 1.49 10.18
CA LEU A 289 -11.89 0.74 11.25
C LEU A 289 -10.99 -0.40 11.73
N VAL A 290 -10.89 -0.56 13.06
CA VAL A 290 -10.22 -1.69 13.74
C VAL A 290 -10.85 -3.04 13.40
N GLY A 291 -10.10 -4.13 13.59
CA GLY A 291 -10.55 -5.50 13.34
C GLY A 291 -10.60 -5.81 11.84
N TRP A 292 -9.46 -6.19 11.27
CA TRP A 292 -9.31 -6.44 9.83
C TRP A 292 -10.23 -7.54 9.30
N SER A 293 -10.50 -8.57 10.12
CA SER A 293 -11.29 -9.75 9.78
C SER A 293 -12.80 -9.55 9.85
N LEU A 294 -13.26 -8.45 10.46
CA LEU A 294 -14.69 -8.12 10.56
C LEU A 294 -15.28 -7.88 9.15
N PRO A 295 -16.30 -8.64 8.71
CA PRO A 295 -16.89 -8.44 7.41
C PRO A 295 -17.65 -7.11 7.34
N GLN A 296 -17.24 -6.27 6.40
CA GLN A 296 -17.85 -4.97 6.12
C GLN A 296 -18.08 -4.84 4.61
N PRO A 297 -19.32 -4.60 4.14
CA PRO A 297 -19.59 -4.44 2.71
C PRO A 297 -18.73 -3.37 2.03
N TRP A 298 -18.47 -2.26 2.71
CA TRP A 298 -17.68 -1.15 2.17
C TRP A 298 -16.19 -1.49 1.99
N ARG A 299 -15.66 -2.51 2.67
CA ARG A 299 -14.26 -3.01 2.49
C ARG A 299 -14.06 -3.75 1.17
N ALA A 300 -15.15 -4.13 0.50
CA ALA A 300 -15.12 -4.98 -0.68
C ALA A 300 -14.90 -4.24 -2.01
N ASP A 301 -15.22 -2.95 -2.05
CA ASP A 301 -15.39 -2.22 -3.31
C ASP A 301 -14.77 -0.80 -3.29
N VAL A 302 -15.21 0.07 -4.20
CA VAL A 302 -14.67 1.44 -4.37
C VAL A 302 -14.95 2.33 -3.15
N THR A 303 -15.84 1.93 -2.24
CA THR A 303 -16.06 2.67 -0.99
C THR A 303 -14.79 2.75 -0.16
N TYR A 304 -14.15 1.61 0.08
CA TYR A 304 -12.87 1.58 0.80
C TYR A 304 -11.76 2.25 -0.01
N ALA A 305 -11.71 2.04 -1.32
CA ALA A 305 -10.72 2.66 -2.20
C ALA A 305 -10.77 4.20 -2.14
N ALA A 306 -11.96 4.79 -2.28
CA ALA A 306 -12.15 6.23 -2.23
C ALA A 306 -11.94 6.81 -0.82
N LEU A 307 -12.25 6.04 0.23
CA LEU A 307 -11.94 6.38 1.61
C LEU A 307 -10.43 6.45 1.88
N VAL A 308 -9.64 5.48 1.41
CA VAL A 308 -8.17 5.52 1.52
C VAL A 308 -7.60 6.77 0.85
N VAL A 309 -8.02 7.08 -0.38
CA VAL A 309 -7.59 8.30 -1.08
C VAL A 309 -8.01 9.57 -0.33
N LYS A 310 -9.23 9.61 0.23
CA LYS A 310 -9.71 10.73 1.05
C LYS A 310 -8.84 10.95 2.29
N VAL A 311 -8.49 9.88 3.02
CA VAL A 311 -7.60 9.94 4.18
C VAL A 311 -6.25 10.52 3.77
N ILE A 312 -5.63 10.00 2.70
CA ILE A 312 -4.35 10.52 2.20
C ILE A 312 -4.44 12.00 1.79
N ALA A 313 -5.53 12.40 1.13
CA ALA A 313 -5.75 13.79 0.75
C ALA A 313 -5.91 14.71 1.97
N GLN A 314 -6.59 14.27 3.03
CA GLN A 314 -6.69 14.99 4.30
C GLN A 314 -5.32 15.17 4.94
N HIS A 315 -4.52 14.11 5.03
CA HIS A 315 -3.17 14.18 5.62
C HIS A 315 -2.27 15.12 4.81
N GLN A 316 -2.28 15.02 3.48
CA GLN A 316 -1.51 15.95 2.66
C GLN A 316 -1.99 17.39 2.82
N ASN A 317 -3.27 17.67 2.62
CA ASN A 317 -3.77 19.04 2.49
C ASN A 317 -3.94 19.77 3.83
N LEU A 318 -4.21 19.04 4.92
CA LEU A 318 -4.52 19.61 6.24
C LEU A 318 -3.36 19.49 7.24
N LEU A 319 -2.44 18.54 7.05
CA LEU A 319 -1.30 18.32 7.95
C LEU A 319 0.04 18.62 7.28
N VAL A 320 0.46 17.81 6.30
CA VAL A 320 1.80 17.88 5.70
C VAL A 320 2.02 19.19 4.94
N ALA A 321 0.99 19.66 4.23
CA ALA A 321 1.01 20.93 3.54
C ALA A 321 0.92 22.12 4.52
N ASN A 322 0.39 21.95 5.73
CA ASN A 322 0.22 23.08 6.63
C ASN A 322 1.58 23.52 7.22
N ALA A 323 2.13 24.62 6.70
CA ALA A 323 3.42 25.16 7.15
C ALA A 323 3.43 25.62 8.62
N SER A 324 2.25 25.81 9.22
CA SER A 324 2.10 26.12 10.65
C SER A 324 1.99 24.87 11.52
N SER A 325 1.90 23.67 10.93
CA SER A 325 1.87 22.42 11.69
C SER A 325 3.28 22.10 12.20
N PRO A 326 3.48 21.90 13.51
CA PRO A 326 4.75 21.47 14.06
C PRO A 326 4.99 19.95 13.87
N VAL A 327 4.01 19.20 13.33
CA VAL A 327 4.07 17.73 13.25
C VAL A 327 4.86 17.28 12.02
N ARG A 328 5.98 16.59 12.23
CA ARG A 328 6.78 15.97 11.16
C ARG A 328 6.23 14.61 10.74
N TYR A 329 5.04 14.60 10.13
CA TYR A 329 4.41 13.37 9.65
C TYR A 329 5.15 12.80 8.43
N ALA A 330 5.48 11.51 8.46
CA ALA A 330 6.40 10.92 7.49
C ALA A 330 5.93 9.60 6.86
N LEU A 331 5.03 8.85 7.50
CA LEU A 331 4.51 7.60 6.96
C LEU A 331 3.05 7.38 7.40
N LEU A 332 2.24 6.91 6.46
CA LEU A 332 0.90 6.38 6.66
C LEU A 332 0.87 4.97 6.05
N SER A 333 0.45 3.97 6.82
CA SER A 333 0.24 2.61 6.32
C SER A 333 -1.21 2.22 6.51
N ASN A 334 -1.81 1.62 5.49
CA ASN A 334 -3.07 0.91 5.68
C ASN A 334 -2.74 -0.57 5.87
N ASP A 335 -3.09 -1.11 7.02
CA ASP A 335 -2.69 -2.45 7.41
C ASP A 335 -3.63 -3.49 6.78
N ASN A 336 -3.45 -3.76 5.49
CA ASN A 336 -4.43 -4.47 4.66
C ASN A 336 -3.84 -5.53 3.71
N ALA A 337 -2.61 -6.01 3.97
CA ALA A 337 -2.02 -7.13 3.23
C ALA A 337 -2.44 -8.51 3.77
N PHE A 338 -3.42 -8.60 4.65
CA PHE A 338 -3.98 -9.87 5.10
C PHE A 338 -4.58 -10.68 3.94
N LEU A 339 -4.53 -12.01 4.07
CA LEU A 339 -5.28 -12.92 3.21
C LEU A 339 -6.69 -13.12 3.79
N SER A 340 -7.72 -12.90 2.96
CA SER A 340 -9.11 -13.06 3.40
C SER A 340 -9.47 -14.54 3.64
N TYR A 341 -10.44 -14.78 4.52
CA TYR A 341 -10.97 -16.11 4.82
C TYR A 341 -12.41 -16.28 4.33
N HIS A 342 -12.77 -17.51 3.99
CA HIS A 342 -14.17 -17.91 3.79
C HIS A 342 -14.99 -17.65 5.07
N PRO A 343 -16.27 -17.21 4.98
CA PRO A 343 -17.08 -16.94 3.79
C PRO A 343 -17.00 -15.48 3.29
N HIS A 344 -15.92 -14.76 3.60
CA HIS A 344 -15.80 -13.31 3.41
C HIS A 344 -14.62 -12.90 2.52
N PRO A 345 -14.50 -13.44 1.28
CA PRO A 345 -13.35 -13.19 0.42
C PRO A 345 -13.15 -11.70 0.11
N PHE A 346 -14.25 -10.93 0.00
CA PHE A 346 -14.17 -9.51 -0.34
C PHE A 346 -14.33 -8.56 0.86
N THR A 347 -15.10 -8.93 1.87
CA THR A 347 -15.58 -7.99 2.90
C THR A 347 -14.62 -7.78 4.07
N GLN A 348 -13.46 -8.42 4.06
CA GLN A 348 -12.40 -8.18 5.04
C GLN A 348 -11.45 -7.05 4.58
N ARG A 349 -10.65 -6.51 5.50
CA ARG A 349 -9.70 -5.42 5.21
C ARG A 349 -8.44 -5.97 4.53
N THR A 350 -8.58 -6.25 3.24
CA THR A 350 -7.54 -6.88 2.41
C THR A 350 -7.33 -6.10 1.11
N LEU A 351 -6.12 -6.16 0.54
CA LEU A 351 -5.81 -5.67 -0.81
C LEU A 351 -6.33 -6.61 -1.90
N THR A 352 -6.34 -7.91 -1.60
CA THR A 352 -6.78 -8.98 -2.50
C THR A 352 -7.96 -9.75 -1.91
N ALA A 353 -8.80 -10.31 -2.77
CA ALA A 353 -9.83 -11.26 -2.35
C ALA A 353 -9.36 -12.68 -2.66
N ARG A 354 -9.18 -13.50 -1.63
CA ARG A 354 -8.67 -14.87 -1.73
C ARG A 354 -9.80 -15.88 -1.91
N PHE A 355 -9.64 -16.76 -2.89
CA PHE A 355 -10.48 -17.93 -3.14
C PHE A 355 -9.63 -19.21 -3.08
N GLN A 356 -9.94 -20.09 -2.12
CA GLN A 356 -9.36 -21.42 -2.02
C GLN A 356 -10.27 -22.40 -2.78
N VAL A 357 -9.91 -22.73 -4.01
CA VAL A 357 -10.75 -23.45 -4.98
C VAL A 357 -10.57 -24.96 -4.78
N ASN A 358 -11.18 -25.46 -3.71
CA ASN A 358 -10.94 -26.81 -3.19
C ASN A 358 -11.58 -27.95 -4.01
N ASN A 359 -12.44 -27.63 -4.98
CA ASN A 359 -13.08 -28.60 -5.87
C ASN A 359 -12.22 -28.95 -7.11
N THR A 360 -10.94 -28.59 -7.12
CA THR A 360 -9.96 -28.94 -8.15
C THR A 360 -8.96 -29.97 -7.64
N ARG A 361 -8.19 -30.60 -8.54
CA ARG A 361 -7.17 -31.59 -8.20
C ARG A 361 -5.85 -31.24 -8.89
N PRO A 362 -4.81 -30.81 -8.16
CA PRO A 362 -4.86 -30.44 -6.74
C PRO A 362 -5.75 -29.19 -6.51
N PRO A 363 -6.23 -28.97 -5.26
CA PRO A 363 -6.77 -27.68 -4.85
C PRO A 363 -5.78 -26.55 -5.18
N HIS A 364 -6.30 -25.37 -5.49
CA HIS A 364 -5.47 -24.21 -5.78
C HIS A 364 -6.06 -22.92 -5.21
N VAL A 365 -5.27 -21.85 -5.27
CA VAL A 365 -5.67 -20.52 -4.77
C VAL A 365 -5.73 -19.53 -5.91
N GLN A 366 -6.73 -18.67 -5.87
CA GLN A 366 -6.92 -17.55 -6.79
C GLN A 366 -7.05 -16.27 -5.98
N LEU A 367 -6.33 -15.23 -6.41
CA LEU A 367 -6.50 -13.89 -5.89
C LEU A 367 -7.20 -13.01 -6.94
N LEU A 368 -8.05 -12.11 -6.46
CA LEU A 368 -8.60 -11.00 -7.23
C LEU A 368 -8.14 -9.69 -6.63
N ARG A 369 -7.72 -8.76 -7.48
CA ARG A 369 -7.35 -7.41 -7.07
C ARG A 369 -8.60 -6.64 -6.67
N LYS A 370 -8.67 -6.18 -5.41
CA LYS A 370 -9.78 -5.35 -4.95
C LYS A 370 -9.56 -3.88 -5.37
N PRO A 371 -10.63 -3.06 -5.42
CA PRO A 371 -10.51 -1.67 -5.87
C PRO A 371 -9.56 -0.82 -5.02
N VAL A 372 -9.36 -1.13 -3.74
CA VAL A 372 -8.39 -0.43 -2.89
C VAL A 372 -6.96 -0.59 -3.39
N LEU A 373 -6.57 -1.78 -3.85
CA LEU A 373 -5.26 -2.01 -4.47
C LEU A 373 -5.14 -1.26 -5.81
N THR A 374 -6.22 -1.24 -6.60
CA THR A 374 -6.29 -0.43 -7.84
C THR A 374 -6.15 1.07 -7.55
N ALA A 375 -6.70 1.58 -6.45
CA ALA A 375 -6.52 2.98 -6.05
C ALA A 375 -5.07 3.32 -5.66
N MET A 376 -4.31 2.37 -5.09
CA MET A 376 -2.88 2.57 -4.84
C MET A 376 -2.09 2.80 -6.14
N ALA A 377 -2.48 2.17 -7.24
CA ALA A 377 -1.87 2.45 -8.56
C ALA A 377 -2.24 3.83 -9.10
N LEU A 378 -3.45 4.34 -8.82
CA LEU A 378 -3.82 5.72 -9.18
C LEU A 378 -3.00 6.73 -8.35
N LEU A 379 -2.81 6.47 -7.06
CA LEU A 379 -1.95 7.29 -6.19
C LEU A 379 -0.48 7.27 -6.64
N ALA A 380 0.01 6.15 -7.18
CA ALA A 380 1.37 6.04 -7.70
C ALA A 380 1.65 6.94 -8.92
N LEU A 381 0.60 7.40 -9.61
CA LEU A 381 0.71 8.38 -10.70
C LEU A 381 0.90 9.82 -10.21
N LEU A 382 0.72 10.09 -8.91
CA LEU A 382 1.09 11.40 -8.35
C LEU A 382 2.62 11.59 -8.41
N ASP A 383 3.03 12.79 -8.77
CA ASP A 383 4.43 13.18 -8.92
C ASP A 383 4.90 14.06 -7.76
N SER A 384 6.16 14.49 -7.80
CA SER A 384 6.87 15.03 -6.64
C SER A 384 6.54 16.47 -6.28
N GLU A 385 5.75 17.20 -7.07
CA GLU A 385 5.37 18.59 -6.76
C GLU A 385 3.86 18.74 -6.63
N GLN A 386 3.36 19.19 -5.48
CA GLN A 386 1.94 19.48 -5.28
C GLN A 386 1.55 20.77 -6.04
N LEU A 387 0.51 20.69 -6.86
CA LEU A 387 -0.07 21.83 -7.55
C LEU A 387 -1.09 22.57 -6.68
N ARG A 388 -1.32 23.86 -6.97
CA ARG A 388 -2.45 24.60 -6.41
C ARG A 388 -3.76 24.00 -6.94
N ALA A 389 -4.59 23.54 -6.01
CA ALA A 389 -5.92 23.03 -6.31
C ALA A 389 -6.94 23.52 -5.27
N GLU A 390 -8.15 23.83 -5.71
CA GLU A 390 -9.25 24.30 -4.88
C GLU A 390 -10.55 23.61 -5.27
N VAL A 391 -11.36 23.26 -4.28
CA VAL A 391 -12.70 22.69 -4.48
C VAL A 391 -13.71 23.73 -4.02
N TRP A 392 -14.72 23.99 -4.83
CA TRP A 392 -15.75 24.98 -4.55
C TRP A 392 -17.14 24.37 -4.69
N ARG A 393 -18.10 24.85 -3.89
CA ARG A 393 -19.53 24.52 -4.05
C ARG A 393 -20.38 25.69 -3.62
N GLY A 394 -21.26 26.17 -4.50
CA GLY A 394 -22.17 27.28 -4.19
C GLY A 394 -21.47 28.59 -3.77
N GLY A 395 -20.25 28.83 -4.26
CA GLY A 395 -19.43 29.99 -3.88
C GLY A 395 -18.54 29.80 -2.65
N THR A 396 -18.64 28.67 -1.96
CA THR A 396 -17.82 28.34 -0.78
C THR A 396 -16.66 27.43 -1.16
N VAL A 397 -15.45 27.72 -0.66
CA VAL A 397 -14.29 26.82 -0.75
C VAL A 397 -14.47 25.66 0.23
N LEU A 398 -14.25 24.44 -0.24
CA LEU A 398 -14.26 23.22 0.56
C LEU A 398 -12.83 22.69 0.68
N ASP A 399 -12.43 22.34 1.90
CA ASP A 399 -11.18 21.63 2.16
C ASP A 399 -11.33 20.11 1.95
N SER A 400 -10.32 19.33 2.33
CA SER A 400 -10.38 17.86 2.23
C SER A 400 -11.22 17.17 3.32
N ASN A 401 -11.75 17.90 4.30
CA ASN A 401 -12.72 17.39 5.27
C ASN A 401 -14.17 17.40 4.71
N HIS A 402 -14.30 17.13 3.41
CA HIS A 402 -15.57 17.11 2.70
C HIS A 402 -15.69 15.86 1.83
N THR A 403 -16.90 15.60 1.35
CA THR A 403 -17.19 14.40 0.53
C THR A 403 -16.51 14.40 -0.83
N VAL A 404 -16.15 15.58 -1.37
CA VAL A 404 -15.41 15.72 -2.63
C VAL A 404 -14.14 16.49 -2.33
N GLY A 405 -13.01 15.98 -2.81
CA GLY A 405 -11.72 16.65 -2.70
C GLY A 405 -10.77 16.23 -3.80
N VAL A 406 -9.55 16.79 -3.77
CA VAL A 406 -8.57 16.64 -4.85
C VAL A 406 -7.15 16.62 -4.32
N LEU A 407 -6.31 15.77 -4.94
CA LEU A 407 -4.86 15.89 -4.95
C LEU A 407 -4.41 16.16 -6.37
N ALA A 408 -3.54 17.15 -6.54
CA ALA A 408 -2.97 17.49 -7.83
C ALA A 408 -1.46 17.60 -7.72
N SER A 409 -0.75 17.04 -8.70
CA SER A 409 0.70 17.07 -8.75
C SER A 409 1.22 17.33 -10.16
N ALA A 410 2.47 17.78 -10.24
CA ALA A 410 3.22 17.92 -11.47
C ALA A 410 4.60 17.30 -11.36
N HIS A 411 5.16 17.01 -12.54
CA HIS A 411 6.51 16.50 -12.70
C HIS A 411 7.36 17.47 -13.52
N ARG A 412 8.59 17.71 -13.05
CA ARG A 412 9.62 18.39 -13.83
C ARG A 412 10.52 17.38 -14.54
N PRO A 413 10.61 17.41 -15.88
CA PRO A 413 11.37 16.42 -16.64
C PRO A 413 12.86 16.44 -16.30
N ALA A 414 13.49 15.27 -16.24
CA ALA A 414 14.91 15.12 -15.91
C ALA A 414 15.79 14.62 -17.08
N GLY A 415 15.21 14.23 -18.23
CA GLY A 415 15.96 13.72 -19.37
C GLY A 415 15.10 13.35 -20.58
N PRO A 416 15.68 12.77 -21.66
CA PRO A 416 14.99 12.54 -22.94
C PRO A 416 13.96 11.41 -22.91
N ALA A 417 14.04 10.49 -21.95
CA ALA A 417 13.03 9.44 -21.72
C ALA A 417 11.88 9.91 -20.81
N ASP A 418 11.87 11.20 -20.49
CA ASP A 418 10.97 11.81 -19.52
C ASP A 418 10.36 13.09 -20.11
N SER A 419 9.26 13.56 -19.53
CA SER A 419 8.52 14.72 -20.03
C SER A 419 7.69 15.35 -18.92
N TRP A 420 7.23 16.59 -19.14
CA TRP A 420 6.31 17.23 -18.22
C TRP A 420 5.01 16.43 -18.08
N ARG A 421 4.52 16.31 -16.84
CA ARG A 421 3.27 15.63 -16.49
C ARG A 421 2.51 16.41 -15.44
N ALA A 422 1.19 16.24 -15.43
CA ALA A 422 0.34 16.62 -14.32
C ALA A 422 -0.71 15.54 -14.06
N THR A 423 -0.91 15.23 -12.78
CA THR A 423 -1.88 14.23 -12.33
C THR A 423 -2.87 14.91 -11.39
N VAL A 424 -4.16 14.83 -11.71
CA VAL A 424 -5.26 15.34 -10.86
C VAL A 424 -6.13 14.16 -10.43
N LEU A 425 -6.10 13.82 -9.15
CA LEU A 425 -6.89 12.75 -8.55
C LEU A 425 -8.01 13.35 -7.69
N VAL A 426 -9.25 13.22 -8.16
CA VAL A 426 -10.46 13.65 -7.46
C VAL A 426 -11.10 12.44 -6.80
N TYR A 427 -11.50 12.58 -5.53
CA TYR A 427 -12.30 11.58 -4.83
C TYR A 427 -13.72 12.10 -4.58
N ALA A 428 -14.68 11.18 -4.58
CA ALA A 428 -16.01 11.37 -4.00
C ALA A 428 -16.23 10.25 -2.98
N SER A 429 -16.23 10.57 -1.68
CA SER A 429 -16.31 9.61 -0.58
C SER A 429 -17.04 10.17 0.66
N ASP A 430 -18.06 9.45 1.11
CA ASP A 430 -18.78 9.70 2.37
C ASP A 430 -18.38 8.66 3.43
N ASP A 431 -17.07 8.48 3.53
CA ASP A 431 -16.41 7.51 4.39
C ASP A 431 -16.89 6.08 4.13
N THR A 432 -17.46 5.43 5.13
CA THR A 432 -17.95 4.05 5.05
C THR A 432 -19.31 3.92 4.37
N ARG A 433 -19.96 5.04 4.00
CA ARG A 433 -21.30 5.06 3.39
C ARG A 433 -21.24 5.11 1.87
N THR A 434 -22.06 4.27 1.24
CA THR A 434 -22.30 4.27 -0.21
C THR A 434 -23.67 4.88 -0.52
N HIS A 435 -23.75 5.67 -1.59
CA HIS A 435 -24.99 6.30 -2.07
C HIS A 435 -25.23 5.96 -3.55
N PRO A 436 -25.75 4.75 -3.89
CA PRO A 436 -25.82 4.27 -5.27
C PRO A 436 -26.63 5.15 -6.22
N ASN A 437 -27.67 5.80 -5.68
CA ASN A 437 -28.61 6.65 -6.42
C ASN A 437 -28.16 8.12 -6.49
N ARG A 438 -27.03 8.48 -5.88
CA ARG A 438 -26.53 9.85 -5.87
C ARG A 438 -25.55 10.06 -7.01
N SER A 439 -25.79 11.13 -7.77
CA SER A 439 -24.84 11.69 -8.72
C SER A 439 -24.29 12.98 -8.16
N VAL A 440 -22.99 13.20 -8.34
CA VAL A 440 -22.27 14.40 -7.94
C VAL A 440 -21.79 15.10 -9.20
N ALA A 441 -22.51 16.16 -9.59
CA ALA A 441 -22.12 17.01 -10.70
C ALA A 441 -20.79 17.72 -10.38
N LEU A 442 -19.78 17.48 -11.20
CA LEU A 442 -18.45 18.10 -11.09
C LEU A 442 -18.16 18.93 -12.34
N THR A 443 -17.54 20.09 -12.16
CA THR A 443 -16.78 20.79 -13.21
C THR A 443 -15.32 20.82 -12.80
N LEU A 444 -14.45 20.15 -13.54
CA LEU A 444 -13.00 20.21 -13.36
C LEU A 444 -12.43 21.20 -14.38
N ARG A 445 -11.70 22.21 -13.92
CA ARG A 445 -10.95 23.16 -14.77
C ARG A 445 -9.47 23.08 -14.43
N LEU A 446 -8.70 22.58 -15.39
CA LEU A 446 -7.25 22.57 -15.36
C LEU A 446 -6.74 23.67 -16.30
N HIS A 447 -5.89 24.54 -15.78
CA HIS A 447 -5.28 25.65 -16.52
C HIS A 447 -3.80 25.78 -16.18
N GLY A 448 -3.08 26.65 -16.89
CA GLY A 448 -1.65 26.86 -16.65
C GLY A 448 -0.78 25.68 -17.09
N VAL A 449 -1.29 24.80 -17.98
CA VAL A 449 -0.52 23.69 -18.53
C VAL A 449 0.57 24.28 -19.44
N PRO A 450 1.87 24.03 -19.16
CA PRO A 450 2.93 24.57 -19.99
C PRO A 450 2.89 23.94 -21.39
N PRO A 451 3.28 24.68 -22.44
CA PRO A 451 3.35 24.13 -23.79
C PRO A 451 4.36 22.98 -23.83
N GLY A 452 4.01 21.91 -24.54
CA GLY A 452 4.85 20.73 -24.65
C GLY A 452 4.53 19.91 -25.89
N PRO A 453 5.47 19.10 -26.38
CA PRO A 453 5.26 18.28 -27.57
C PRO A 453 4.15 17.27 -27.33
N GLY A 454 3.21 17.17 -28.28
CA GLY A 454 2.20 16.11 -28.31
C GLY A 454 1.39 15.95 -27.02
N LEU A 455 1.06 17.05 -26.34
CA LEU A 455 0.27 17.02 -25.10
C LEU A 455 -1.02 16.22 -25.27
N VAL A 456 -1.21 15.21 -24.41
CA VAL A 456 -2.43 14.40 -24.33
C VAL A 456 -2.93 14.35 -22.90
N TYR A 457 -4.22 14.03 -22.75
CA TYR A 457 -4.78 13.63 -21.46
C TYR A 457 -5.51 12.30 -21.55
N VAL A 458 -5.48 11.57 -20.42
CA VAL A 458 -6.18 10.30 -20.19
C VAL A 458 -7.00 10.45 -18.92
N THR A 459 -8.16 9.79 -18.86
CA THR A 459 -8.96 9.72 -17.64
C THR A 459 -9.14 8.28 -17.19
N PHE A 460 -8.93 8.03 -15.90
CA PHE A 460 -9.23 6.76 -15.24
C PHE A 460 -10.34 6.98 -14.22
N TYR A 461 -11.36 6.12 -14.24
CA TYR A 461 -12.52 6.26 -13.38
C TYR A 461 -12.85 4.93 -12.68
N LEU A 462 -13.03 4.97 -11.36
CA LEU A 462 -13.48 3.85 -10.54
C LEU A 462 -14.82 4.21 -9.89
N ASP A 463 -15.78 3.29 -9.96
CA ASP A 463 -16.99 3.29 -9.13
C ASP A 463 -17.49 1.85 -8.90
N ASN A 464 -18.49 1.71 -8.03
CA ASN A 464 -19.06 0.39 -7.71
C ASN A 464 -19.86 -0.23 -8.87
N ARG A 465 -20.13 0.50 -9.95
CA ARG A 465 -20.87 -0.01 -11.10
C ARG A 465 -19.96 -0.73 -12.09
N PHE A 466 -18.80 -0.15 -12.38
CA PHE A 466 -17.93 -0.61 -13.46
C PHE A 466 -16.65 -1.29 -12.98
N SER A 467 -16.18 -1.00 -11.77
CA SER A 467 -14.88 -1.44 -11.27
C SER A 467 -14.99 -2.09 -9.89
N SER A 468 -15.91 -3.05 -9.76
CA SER A 468 -16.13 -3.82 -8.54
C SER A 468 -16.19 -5.33 -8.84
N PRO A 469 -15.08 -6.07 -8.67
CA PRO A 469 -15.09 -7.53 -8.78
C PRO A 469 -16.06 -8.18 -7.78
N HIS A 470 -16.23 -7.58 -6.59
CA HIS A 470 -17.24 -7.98 -5.62
C HIS A 470 -18.66 -7.88 -6.19
N GLY A 471 -18.98 -6.80 -6.92
CA GLY A 471 -20.26 -6.65 -7.59
C GLY A 471 -20.50 -7.71 -8.67
N GLU A 472 -19.47 -8.07 -9.46
CA GLU A 472 -19.56 -9.20 -10.40
C GLU A 472 -19.76 -10.54 -9.70
N TRP A 473 -19.01 -10.81 -8.63
CA TRP A 473 -19.17 -12.02 -7.82
C TRP A 473 -20.59 -12.14 -7.25
N GLN A 474 -21.17 -11.03 -6.79
CA GLN A 474 -22.57 -11.00 -6.34
C GLN A 474 -23.55 -11.29 -7.48
N ARG A 475 -23.34 -10.71 -8.66
CA ARG A 475 -24.16 -10.96 -9.87
C ARG A 475 -24.12 -12.43 -10.31
N LEU A 476 -22.98 -13.10 -10.08
CA LEU A 476 -22.79 -14.52 -10.36
C LEU A 476 -23.42 -15.45 -9.30
N GLY A 477 -24.11 -14.90 -8.28
CA GLY A 477 -24.72 -15.72 -7.22
C GLY A 477 -23.76 -16.11 -6.11
N ARG A 478 -22.64 -15.38 -5.95
CA ARG A 478 -21.63 -15.58 -4.89
C ARG A 478 -21.03 -16.99 -4.86
N PRO A 479 -20.51 -17.51 -5.99
CA PRO A 479 -19.93 -18.85 -6.02
C PRO A 479 -18.77 -18.97 -5.02
N VAL A 480 -18.77 -20.04 -4.23
CA VAL A 480 -17.70 -20.36 -3.27
C VAL A 480 -16.44 -20.82 -4.01
N PHE A 481 -16.61 -21.59 -5.08
CA PHE A 481 -15.55 -22.07 -5.96
C PHE A 481 -15.85 -21.61 -7.40
N PRO A 482 -15.52 -20.36 -7.75
CA PRO A 482 -15.79 -19.83 -9.08
C PRO A 482 -15.06 -20.64 -10.17
N SER A 483 -15.70 -20.81 -11.33
CA SER A 483 -15.09 -21.38 -12.52
C SER A 483 -14.05 -20.44 -13.15
N ALA A 484 -13.25 -20.95 -14.10
CA ALA A 484 -12.31 -20.12 -14.85
C ALA A 484 -13.00 -18.96 -15.61
N GLU A 485 -14.20 -19.19 -16.13
CA GLU A 485 -15.02 -18.17 -16.77
C GLU A 485 -15.52 -17.11 -15.78
N GLU A 486 -16.00 -17.55 -14.62
CA GLU A 486 -16.45 -16.65 -13.56
C GLU A 486 -15.30 -15.78 -13.03
N PHE A 487 -14.10 -16.35 -12.86
CA PHE A 487 -12.90 -15.59 -12.54
C PHE A 487 -12.55 -14.56 -13.62
N ARG A 488 -12.59 -14.92 -14.91
CA ARG A 488 -12.37 -13.97 -16.01
C ARG A 488 -13.37 -12.81 -15.95
N ARG A 489 -14.64 -13.10 -15.67
CA ARG A 489 -15.68 -12.07 -15.52
C ARG A 489 -15.43 -11.14 -14.34
N MET A 490 -15.05 -11.67 -13.18
CA MET A 490 -14.69 -10.85 -12.02
C MET A 490 -13.44 -10.00 -12.28
N ARG A 491 -12.40 -10.58 -12.90
CA ARG A 491 -11.16 -9.87 -13.28
C ARG A 491 -11.38 -8.73 -14.25
N ALA A 492 -12.37 -8.86 -15.14
CA ALA A 492 -12.74 -7.79 -16.04
C ALA A 492 -13.18 -6.50 -15.32
N ALA A 493 -13.50 -6.55 -14.03
CA ALA A 493 -13.86 -5.40 -13.21
C ALA A 493 -12.73 -4.90 -12.26
N GLU A 494 -11.50 -5.41 -12.37
CA GLU A 494 -10.37 -4.99 -11.51
C GLU A 494 -9.79 -3.62 -11.88
N ASP A 495 -9.74 -3.33 -13.19
CA ASP A 495 -9.17 -2.11 -13.75
C ASP A 495 -10.16 -0.92 -13.76
N PRO A 496 -9.66 0.32 -13.70
CA PRO A 496 -10.50 1.49 -13.92
C PRO A 496 -11.04 1.54 -15.35
N VAL A 497 -12.18 2.21 -15.50
CA VAL A 497 -12.64 2.63 -16.83
C VAL A 497 -11.68 3.70 -17.35
N ALA A 498 -10.93 3.36 -18.39
CA ALA A 498 -9.95 4.24 -19.02
C ALA A 498 -10.49 4.82 -20.32
N VAL A 499 -10.36 6.14 -20.51
CA VAL A 499 -10.58 6.80 -21.81
C VAL A 499 -9.25 6.92 -22.52
N ALA A 500 -9.18 6.44 -23.77
CA ALA A 500 -7.98 6.50 -24.60
C ALA A 500 -7.39 7.93 -24.68
N PRO A 501 -6.06 8.08 -24.87
CA PRO A 501 -5.40 9.37 -24.96
C PRO A 501 -6.07 10.32 -25.95
N ARG A 502 -6.36 11.54 -25.50
CA ARG A 502 -6.93 12.62 -26.33
C ARG A 502 -5.97 13.80 -26.38
N PRO A 503 -5.83 14.48 -27.53
CA PRO A 503 -5.05 15.71 -27.61
C PRO A 503 -5.52 16.73 -26.57
N PHE A 504 -4.58 17.36 -25.89
CA PHE A 504 -4.90 18.44 -24.96
C PHE A 504 -5.37 19.69 -25.75
N PRO A 505 -6.38 20.44 -25.27
CA PRO A 505 -6.90 21.60 -26.00
C PRO A 505 -5.82 22.67 -26.26
N ALA A 506 -5.80 23.22 -27.48
CA ALA A 506 -4.85 24.25 -27.91
C ALA A 506 -4.94 25.56 -27.11
N SER A 507 -6.06 25.77 -26.40
CA SER A 507 -6.24 26.91 -25.50
C SER A 507 -5.34 26.86 -24.25
N GLY A 508 -4.70 25.72 -23.94
CA GLY A 508 -3.97 25.54 -22.68
C GLY A 508 -4.88 25.30 -21.47
N HIS A 509 -6.19 25.12 -21.70
CA HIS A 509 -7.20 24.91 -20.68
C HIS A 509 -8.02 23.65 -20.96
N LEU A 510 -8.16 22.77 -19.97
CA LEU A 510 -9.03 21.61 -20.02
C LEU A 510 -10.21 21.80 -19.06
N THR A 511 -11.44 21.70 -19.59
CA THR A 511 -12.65 21.68 -18.78
C THR A 511 -13.39 20.36 -18.98
N LEU A 512 -13.55 19.59 -17.92
CA LEU A 512 -14.35 18.36 -17.90
C LEU A 512 -15.58 18.56 -17.02
N ARG A 513 -16.71 17.95 -17.40
CA ARG A 513 -17.96 18.00 -16.62
C ARG A 513 -18.50 16.59 -16.33
N PRO A 514 -17.77 15.77 -15.55
CA PRO A 514 -18.22 14.42 -15.25
C PRO A 514 -19.32 14.42 -14.18
N GLU A 515 -20.14 13.38 -14.22
CA GLU A 515 -21.12 13.04 -13.18
C GLU A 515 -20.53 11.90 -12.34
N LEU A 516 -20.04 12.23 -11.14
CA LEU A 516 -19.38 11.27 -10.26
C LEU A 516 -20.40 10.48 -9.44
N ARG A 517 -20.20 9.17 -9.29
CA ARG A 517 -20.93 8.37 -8.28
C ARG A 517 -20.33 8.60 -6.89
N LEU A 518 -21.08 8.20 -5.86
CA LEU A 518 -20.62 8.23 -4.47
C LEU A 518 -20.70 6.82 -3.88
N PRO A 519 -19.58 6.07 -3.81
CA PRO A 519 -18.19 6.50 -3.99
C PRO A 519 -17.72 6.51 -5.45
N SER A 520 -16.67 7.29 -5.73
CA SER A 520 -15.87 7.16 -6.95
C SER A 520 -14.49 7.80 -6.83
N LEU A 521 -13.59 7.43 -7.75
CA LEU A 521 -12.30 8.08 -8.00
C LEU A 521 -12.22 8.47 -9.47
N LEU A 522 -11.75 9.70 -9.74
CA LEU A 522 -11.45 10.18 -11.08
C LEU A 522 -10.00 10.69 -11.11
N LEU A 523 -9.16 10.06 -11.92
CA LEU A 523 -7.82 10.54 -12.22
C LEU A 523 -7.79 11.14 -13.63
N VAL A 524 -7.29 12.36 -13.76
CA VAL A 524 -6.96 13.00 -15.04
C VAL A 524 -5.44 13.08 -15.12
N HIS A 525 -4.84 12.38 -16.07
CA HIS A 525 -3.39 12.36 -16.29
C HIS A 525 -3.09 13.11 -17.58
N VAL A 526 -2.33 14.21 -17.48
CA VAL A 526 -1.88 15.00 -18.61
C VAL A 526 -0.39 14.78 -18.80
N CYS A 527 0.01 14.44 -20.02
CA CYS A 527 1.40 14.18 -20.33
C CYS A 527 1.82 14.91 -21.60
N ALA A 528 3.00 15.53 -21.56
CA ALA A 528 3.77 15.84 -22.76
C ALA A 528 4.47 14.57 -23.26
N ARG A 529 4.79 14.50 -24.57
CA ARG A 529 5.46 13.37 -25.19
C ARG A 529 6.96 13.36 -24.87
N PRO A 530 7.50 12.33 -24.20
CA PRO A 530 8.94 12.16 -24.09
C PRO A 530 9.58 11.96 -25.47
N GLU A 531 10.84 12.36 -25.64
CA GLU A 531 11.57 12.17 -26.90
C GLU A 531 11.72 10.68 -27.22
N LYS A 532 12.15 9.89 -26.22
CA LYS A 532 12.35 8.44 -26.34
C LYS A 532 11.08 7.64 -25.98
N PRO A 533 10.90 6.43 -26.54
CA PRO A 533 9.85 5.50 -26.11
C PRO A 533 10.12 4.95 -24.70
N PRO A 534 9.17 4.21 -24.09
CA PRO A 534 9.37 3.55 -22.81
C PRO A 534 10.59 2.63 -22.76
N GLY A 535 11.15 2.47 -21.56
CA GLY A 535 12.20 1.50 -21.27
C GLY A 535 11.72 0.05 -21.35
N GLN A 536 12.65 -0.88 -21.13
CA GLN A 536 12.38 -2.31 -21.17
C GLN A 536 11.70 -2.78 -19.88
N VAL A 537 10.73 -3.69 -20.01
CA VAL A 537 10.17 -4.45 -18.88
C VAL A 537 11.19 -5.49 -18.40
N THR A 538 11.40 -5.60 -17.09
CA THR A 538 12.36 -6.57 -16.51
C THR A 538 11.67 -7.54 -15.56
N ARG A 539 12.41 -8.56 -15.10
CA ARG A 539 11.97 -9.52 -14.07
C ARG A 539 10.62 -10.20 -14.37
N LEU A 540 10.32 -10.43 -15.65
CA LEU A 540 9.17 -11.22 -16.03
C LEU A 540 9.30 -12.61 -15.40
N ARG A 541 8.23 -13.08 -14.76
CA ARG A 541 8.10 -14.42 -14.17
C ARG A 541 6.71 -14.95 -14.45
N ALA A 542 6.60 -16.28 -14.50
CA ALA A 542 5.36 -17.00 -14.70
C ALA A 542 5.11 -17.93 -13.50
N LEU A 543 4.08 -17.62 -12.71
CA LEU A 543 3.72 -18.32 -11.47
C LEU A 543 2.50 -19.23 -11.73
N PRO A 544 2.60 -20.55 -11.55
CA PRO A 544 1.51 -21.48 -11.85
C PRO A 544 0.33 -21.27 -10.90
N LEU A 545 -0.90 -21.14 -11.43
CA LEU A 545 -2.10 -21.07 -10.58
C LEU A 545 -2.79 -22.43 -10.49
N THR A 546 -3.12 -23.01 -11.63
CA THR A 546 -3.74 -24.32 -11.80
C THR A 546 -3.59 -24.72 -13.26
N SER A 547 -4.02 -25.93 -13.65
CA SER A 547 -3.94 -26.33 -15.06
C SER A 547 -4.71 -25.34 -15.96
N GLY A 548 -4.06 -24.92 -17.03
CA GLY A 548 -4.53 -23.91 -17.97
C GLY A 548 -4.53 -22.48 -17.44
N GLN A 549 -3.88 -22.19 -16.30
CA GLN A 549 -3.81 -20.83 -15.75
C GLN A 549 -2.45 -20.49 -15.15
N VAL A 550 -1.92 -19.33 -15.53
CA VAL A 550 -0.63 -18.83 -15.05
C VAL A 550 -0.71 -17.34 -14.74
N LEU A 551 -0.05 -16.91 -13.68
CA LEU A 551 0.10 -15.52 -13.29
C LEU A 551 1.43 -14.99 -13.84
N LEU A 552 1.37 -13.97 -14.69
CA LEU A 552 2.55 -13.24 -15.17
C LEU A 552 2.78 -12.03 -14.29
N VAL A 553 4.02 -11.81 -13.84
CA VAL A 553 4.42 -10.68 -13.00
C VAL A 553 5.73 -10.12 -13.54
N TRP A 554 5.90 -8.81 -13.52
CA TRP A 554 7.11 -8.15 -14.02
C TRP A 554 7.44 -6.87 -13.23
N SER A 555 8.55 -6.23 -13.57
CA SER A 555 8.97 -4.95 -13.00
C SER A 555 9.00 -3.84 -14.05
N ASP A 556 8.68 -2.64 -13.61
CA ASP A 556 8.77 -1.39 -14.35
C ASP A 556 9.97 -0.50 -13.93
N GLU A 557 10.95 -1.07 -13.22
CA GLU A 557 12.11 -0.35 -12.64
C GLU A 557 12.97 0.43 -13.66
N HIS A 558 12.89 0.09 -14.95
CA HIS A 558 13.61 0.77 -16.04
C HIS A 558 12.70 1.65 -16.92
N ILE A 559 11.42 1.78 -16.57
CA ILE A 559 10.45 2.62 -17.27
C ILE A 559 10.31 3.96 -16.54
N VAL A 560 10.94 5.00 -17.09
CA VAL A 560 11.00 6.34 -16.46
C VAL A 560 9.67 7.08 -16.55
N SER A 561 9.05 7.11 -17.73
CA SER A 561 7.78 7.81 -17.93
C SER A 561 6.60 7.00 -17.38
N LYS A 562 5.74 7.68 -16.62
CA LYS A 562 4.46 7.16 -16.12
C LYS A 562 3.33 7.24 -17.14
N CYS A 563 3.58 7.80 -18.33
CA CYS A 563 2.58 8.04 -19.38
C CYS A 563 2.29 6.77 -20.19
N LEU A 564 1.94 5.69 -19.49
CA LEU A 564 1.73 4.35 -20.03
C LEU A 564 0.25 4.07 -20.24
N TRP A 565 -0.09 3.61 -21.44
CA TRP A 565 -1.44 3.13 -21.75
C TRP A 565 -1.68 1.72 -21.22
N THR A 566 -0.74 0.81 -21.48
CA THR A 566 -0.84 -0.59 -21.08
C THR A 566 0.50 -1.30 -21.20
N TYR A 567 0.56 -2.52 -20.68
CA TYR A 567 1.54 -3.53 -21.08
C TYR A 567 0.96 -4.48 -22.13
N GLU A 568 1.63 -4.57 -23.28
CA GLU A 568 1.35 -5.58 -24.30
C GLU A 568 2.01 -6.89 -23.88
N VAL A 569 1.20 -7.94 -23.74
CA VAL A 569 1.65 -9.31 -23.45
C VAL A 569 1.58 -10.10 -24.75
N GLN A 570 2.65 -10.82 -25.08
CA GLN A 570 2.65 -11.76 -26.19
C GLN A 570 2.93 -13.18 -25.68
N PHE A 571 2.26 -14.14 -26.31
CA PHE A 571 2.37 -15.56 -26.03
C PHE A 571 2.71 -16.33 -27.31
N SER A 572 3.61 -17.29 -27.18
CA SER A 572 4.01 -18.20 -28.24
C SER A 572 3.90 -19.63 -27.72
N ALA A 573 2.98 -20.43 -28.25
CA ALA A 573 2.99 -21.87 -28.00
C ALA A 573 4.27 -22.48 -28.62
N ASP A 574 4.75 -23.60 -28.08
CA ASP A 574 5.99 -24.24 -28.55
C ASP A 574 5.95 -24.50 -30.07
N GLY A 575 6.90 -23.92 -30.82
CA GLY A 575 7.01 -24.05 -32.28
C GLY A 575 6.24 -23.01 -33.11
N GLU A 576 5.42 -22.16 -32.47
CA GLU A 576 4.63 -21.11 -33.13
C GLU A 576 5.29 -19.72 -33.05
N GLY A 577 4.72 -18.73 -33.73
CA GLY A 577 5.10 -17.32 -33.59
C GLY A 577 4.45 -16.64 -32.38
N TYR A 578 5.05 -15.55 -31.89
CA TYR A 578 4.44 -14.73 -30.83
C TYR A 578 3.16 -14.05 -31.32
N THR A 579 2.08 -14.22 -30.56
CA THR A 579 0.78 -13.57 -30.80
C THR A 579 0.40 -12.66 -29.62
N PRO A 580 -0.19 -11.48 -29.86
CA PRO A 580 -0.68 -10.61 -28.79
C PRO A 580 -1.84 -11.24 -28.02
N VAL A 581 -1.80 -11.14 -26.69
CA VAL A 581 -2.91 -11.54 -25.82
C VAL A 581 -3.89 -10.38 -25.70
N SER A 582 -5.11 -10.57 -26.19
CA SER A 582 -6.18 -9.56 -26.11
C SER A 582 -6.66 -9.40 -24.65
N ARG A 583 -6.59 -8.18 -24.13
CA ARG A 583 -7.00 -7.84 -22.76
C ARG A 583 -7.38 -6.37 -22.62
N LYS A 584 -8.05 -6.02 -21.51
CA LYS A 584 -8.28 -4.62 -21.15
C LYS A 584 -6.95 -3.89 -20.90
N PRO A 585 -6.83 -2.60 -21.29
CA PRO A 585 -5.66 -1.79 -20.96
C PRO A 585 -5.43 -1.75 -19.45
N SER A 586 -4.21 -2.03 -19.02
CA SER A 586 -3.82 -1.92 -17.61
C SER A 586 -2.35 -1.64 -17.46
N THR A 587 -2.02 -0.75 -16.52
CA THR A 587 -0.68 -0.41 -16.08
C THR A 587 -0.24 -1.19 -14.84
N PHE A 588 -1.04 -2.15 -14.34
CA PHE A 588 -0.57 -3.06 -13.30
C PHE A 588 0.50 -3.98 -13.84
N ASN A 589 1.53 -4.25 -13.02
CA ASN A 589 2.69 -5.05 -13.42
C ASN A 589 2.44 -6.57 -13.25
N LEU A 590 1.20 -6.98 -13.49
CA LEU A 590 0.71 -8.33 -13.27
C LEU A 590 -0.47 -8.63 -14.19
N TYR A 591 -0.58 -9.88 -14.63
CA TYR A 591 -1.72 -10.36 -15.42
C TYR A 591 -1.94 -11.86 -15.25
N VAL A 592 -3.18 -12.26 -14.95
CA VAL A 592 -3.58 -13.68 -14.94
C VAL A 592 -3.95 -14.10 -16.37
N PHE A 593 -3.15 -14.98 -16.95
CA PHE A 593 -3.43 -15.59 -18.24
C PHE A 593 -4.24 -16.88 -18.05
N SER A 594 -5.51 -16.84 -18.46
CA SER A 594 -6.47 -17.94 -18.37
C SER A 594 -7.22 -18.04 -19.71
N PRO A 595 -6.59 -18.59 -20.76
CA PRO A 595 -7.20 -18.67 -22.08
C PRO A 595 -8.34 -19.71 -22.10
N ASP A 596 -9.34 -19.51 -22.98
CA ASP A 596 -10.44 -20.48 -23.17
C ASP A 596 -9.94 -21.87 -23.62
N THR A 597 -8.81 -21.91 -24.32
CA THR A 597 -8.18 -23.16 -24.80
C THR A 597 -7.43 -23.92 -23.70
N ALA A 598 -7.24 -23.31 -22.51
CA ALA A 598 -6.38 -23.81 -21.44
C ALA A 598 -4.91 -24.05 -21.86
N VAL A 599 -4.46 -23.54 -23.01
CA VAL A 599 -3.06 -23.68 -23.46
C VAL A 599 -2.19 -22.58 -22.86
N THR A 600 -1.34 -22.94 -21.91
CA THR A 600 -0.41 -22.04 -21.21
C THR A 600 1.07 -22.38 -21.42
N SER A 601 1.40 -23.61 -21.79
CA SER A 601 2.78 -24.02 -22.10
C SER A 601 3.31 -23.27 -23.33
N GLY A 602 4.46 -22.63 -23.18
CA GLY A 602 5.09 -21.84 -24.24
C GLY A 602 5.99 -20.73 -23.68
N SER A 603 6.17 -19.68 -24.46
CA SER A 603 7.00 -18.52 -24.10
C SER A 603 6.19 -17.23 -24.03
N TYR A 604 6.44 -16.45 -22.98
CA TYR A 604 5.82 -15.15 -22.72
C TYR A 604 6.84 -14.03 -22.85
N ARG A 605 6.40 -12.87 -23.35
CA ARG A 605 7.18 -11.62 -23.30
C ARG A 605 6.24 -10.43 -23.13
N VAL A 606 6.72 -9.38 -22.47
CA VAL A 606 5.92 -8.20 -22.14
C VAL A 606 6.65 -6.93 -22.54
N ARG A 607 5.93 -5.91 -23.01
CA ARG A 607 6.49 -4.56 -23.24
C ARG A 607 5.51 -3.47 -22.85
N ALA A 608 6.03 -2.33 -22.43
CA ALA A 608 5.22 -1.14 -22.18
C ALA A 608 4.78 -0.47 -23.49
N VAL A 609 3.59 0.12 -23.50
CA VAL A 609 3.06 0.95 -24.59
C VAL A 609 2.64 2.29 -24.00
N ASP A 610 3.20 3.38 -24.51
CA ASP A 610 2.88 4.74 -24.04
C ASP A 610 1.57 5.30 -24.63
N TYR A 611 1.17 6.50 -24.17
CA TYR A 611 -0.02 7.20 -24.66
C TYR A 611 0.03 7.59 -26.15
N TRP A 612 1.18 7.50 -26.81
CA TRP A 612 1.36 7.77 -28.24
C TRP A 612 1.55 6.48 -29.05
N ALA A 613 1.11 5.35 -28.49
CA ALA A 613 1.20 4.02 -29.09
C ALA A 613 2.64 3.61 -29.46
N ARG A 614 3.66 4.16 -28.78
CA ARG A 614 5.05 3.73 -28.98
C ARG A 614 5.36 2.56 -28.05
N PRO A 615 5.81 1.42 -28.59
CA PRO A 615 6.27 0.31 -27.79
C PRO A 615 7.67 0.55 -27.24
N GLY A 616 7.89 0.17 -25.98
CA GLY A 616 9.24 -0.09 -25.47
C GLY A 616 9.80 -1.44 -25.97
N PRO A 617 11.06 -1.77 -25.65
CA PRO A 617 11.61 -3.10 -25.89
C PRO A 617 10.84 -4.18 -25.13
N PHE A 618 10.75 -5.38 -25.70
CA PHE A 618 10.25 -6.55 -24.98
C PHE A 618 11.19 -6.94 -23.85
N SER A 619 10.62 -7.45 -22.76
CA SER A 619 11.34 -8.18 -21.73
C SER A 619 12.10 -9.37 -22.33
N ASN A 620 13.08 -9.88 -21.59
CA ASN A 620 13.58 -11.23 -21.85
C ASN A 620 12.40 -12.21 -21.80
N PRO A 621 12.28 -13.13 -22.77
CA PRO A 621 11.21 -14.12 -22.75
C PRO A 621 11.30 -15.06 -21.55
N VAL A 622 10.14 -15.47 -21.03
CA VAL A 622 10.04 -16.50 -20.01
C VAL A 622 9.34 -17.70 -20.61
N ARG A 623 10.00 -18.86 -20.58
CA ARG A 623 9.38 -20.13 -20.92
C ARG A 623 8.65 -20.68 -19.71
N TYR A 624 7.41 -21.09 -19.91
CA TYR A 624 6.59 -21.79 -18.94
C TYR A 624 6.21 -23.14 -19.54
N LEU A 625 6.39 -24.20 -18.77
CA LEU A 625 5.93 -25.53 -19.12
C LEU A 625 4.99 -25.96 -18.02
N GLU A 626 3.72 -26.11 -18.36
CA GLU A 626 2.76 -26.70 -17.45
C GLU A 626 3.14 -28.16 -17.22
N VAL A 627 3.45 -28.51 -15.98
CA VAL A 627 3.66 -29.89 -15.57
C VAL A 627 2.29 -30.45 -15.20
N PRO A 628 1.78 -31.48 -15.91
CA PRO A 628 0.53 -32.12 -15.52
C PRO A 628 0.66 -32.63 -14.09
N ALA A 629 -0.32 -32.31 -13.24
CA ALA A 629 -0.37 -32.92 -11.92
C ALA A 629 -0.49 -34.45 -12.10
N PRO A 630 0.29 -35.26 -11.35
CA PRO A 630 0.22 -36.72 -11.42
C PRO A 630 -1.14 -37.30 -11.02
#